data_AF-A0A2M7RFX4-F1
#
_entry.id   AF-A0A2M7RFX4-F1
#
_cell.length_a   1.000
_cell.length_b   1.000
_cell.length_c   1.000
_cell.angle_alpha   90.00
_cell.angle_beta   90.00
_cell.angle_gamma   90.00
#
_symmetry.space_group_name_H-M   'P 1'
#
loop_
_entity.id
_entity.type
_entity.pdbx_description
1 polymer ?
#
loop_
_entity_poly.entity_id
_entity_poly.type
_entity_poly.pdbx_seq_one_letter_code
_entity_poly.pdbx_strand_id
1 'polypeptide(L)' 'MKIGKILVGLILIALAVWIYFAIENSTAKYLGGAVLVIAGLIMLATGFKKEGGPKSPPQSPTPPPPPSPENPQ' A
#
# COMPACT_ATOMS: atom_id res chain seq x y z
N MET A 1 -8.94 -8.27 14.34
CA MET A 1 -7.61 -8.44 13.70
C MET A 1 -6.83 -7.15 13.38
N LYS A 2 -7.44 -5.94 13.34
CA LYS A 2 -6.73 -4.69 13.02
C LYS A 2 -5.90 -4.11 14.19
N ILE A 3 -6.43 -4.19 15.42
CA ILE A 3 -5.75 -3.70 16.63
C ILE A 3 -4.41 -4.41 16.89
N GLY A 4 -4.36 -5.74 16.69
CA GLY A 4 -3.13 -6.50 16.92
C GLY A 4 -2.00 -6.08 15.99
N LYS A 5 -2.30 -5.76 14.72
CA LYS A 5 -1.29 -5.30 13.75
C LYS A 5 -0.77 -3.90 14.11
N ILE A 6 -1.63 -3.02 14.63
CA ILE A 6 -1.24 -1.68 15.10
C ILE A 6 -0.35 -1.78 16.34
N LEU A 7 -0.72 -2.65 17.28
CA LEU A 7 0.03 -2.84 18.52
C LEU A 7 1.43 -3.41 18.25
N VAL A 8 1.53 -4.42 17.38
CA VAL A 8 2.82 -4.99 16.96
C VAL A 8 3.67 -3.95 16.24
N GLY A 9 3.07 -3.12 15.38
CA GLY A 9 3.78 -2.02 14.72
C GLY A 9 4.35 -1.01 15.72
N LEU A 10 3.56 -0.61 16.72
CA LEU A 10 4.01 0.30 17.78
C LEU A 10 5.17 -0.26 18.60
N ILE A 11 5.12 -1.54 18.96
CA ILE A 11 6.20 -2.21 19.72
C ILE A 11 7.50 -2.24 18.90
N LEU A 12 7.41 -2.56 17.60
CA LEU A 12 8.58 -2.59 16.71
C LEU A 12 9.22 -1.20 16.56
N ILE A 13 8.41 -0.15 16.45
CA ILE A 13 8.90 1.24 16.39
C ILE A 13 9.60 1.62 17.70
N ALA A 14 9.00 1.29 18.85
CA ALA A 14 9.60 1.56 20.15
C ALA A 14 10.95 0.85 20.32
N LEU A 15 11.06 -0.42 19.89
CA LEU A 15 12.33 -1.15 19.90
C LEU A 15 13.38 -0.50 18.98
N ALA A 16 12.98 -0.08 17.78
CA ALA A 16 13.89 0.56 16.83
C ALA A 16 14.47 1.87 17.39
N VAL A 17 13.64 2.69 18.05
CA VAL A 17 14.09 3.92 18.72
C VAL A 17 15.02 3.62 19.90
N TRP A 18 14.72 2.58 20.67
CA TRP A 18 15.57 2.17 21.79
C TRP A 18 16.96 1.73 21.32
N ILE A 19 17.02 0.85 20.32
CA ILE A 19 18.28 0.38 19.72
C ILE A 19 19.04 1.56 19.12
N TYR A 20 18.32 2.46 18.43
CA TYR A 20 18.91 3.68 17.90
C TYR A 20 19.59 4.47 19.02
N PHE A 21 18.94 4.71 20.17
CA PHE A 21 19.56 5.42 21.29
C PHE A 21 20.72 4.66 21.95
N ALA A 22 20.62 3.33 22.06
CA ALA A 22 21.62 2.47 22.68
C ALA A 22 22.93 2.34 21.87
N ILE A 23 22.91 2.64 20.56
CA ILE A 23 24.12 2.65 19.74
C ILE A 23 24.97 3.86 20.10
N GLU A 24 26.08 3.64 20.80
CA GLU A 24 27.02 4.69 21.23
C GLU A 24 27.78 5.32 20.04
N ASN A 25 27.88 4.58 18.93
CA ASN A 25 28.54 5.03 17.72
C ASN A 25 27.60 5.91 16.86
N SER A 26 27.81 7.23 16.91
CA SER A 26 27.03 8.23 16.16
C SER A 26 26.88 7.91 14.68
N THR A 27 27.90 7.32 14.03
CA THR A 27 27.84 6.97 12.61
C THR A 27 26.81 5.88 12.34
N ALA A 28 26.72 4.86 13.22
CA ALA A 28 25.75 3.78 13.08
C ALA A 28 24.32 4.25 13.39
N LYS A 29 24.16 5.25 14.28
CA LYS A 29 22.90 5.97 14.46
C LYS A 29 22.45 6.64 13.16
N TYR A 30 23.25 7.55 12.60
CA TYR A 30 22.85 8.26 11.38
C TYR A 30 22.60 7.32 10.20
N LEU A 31 23.43 6.28 10.04
CA LEU A 31 23.27 5.32 8.96
C LEU A 31 22.01 4.46 9.14
N GLY A 32 21.75 3.95 10.35
CA GLY A 32 20.56 3.19 10.66
C GLY A 32 19.27 4.02 10.54
N GLY A 33 19.29 5.26 11.03
CA GLY A 33 18.19 6.21 10.87
C GLY A 33 17.92 6.58 9.42
N ALA A 34 18.95 6.84 8.63
CA ALA A 34 18.81 7.14 7.20
C ALA A 34 18.18 5.97 6.42
N VAL A 35 18.63 4.73 6.68
CA VAL A 35 18.04 3.53 6.06
C VAL A 35 16.56 3.38 6.46
N LEU A 36 16.22 3.62 7.73
CA LEU A 36 14.84 3.58 8.22
C LEU A 36 13.94 4.62 7.55
N VAL A 37 14.43 5.85 7.38
CA VAL A 37 13.71 6.92 6.69
C VAL A 37 13.52 6.60 5.21
N ILE A 38 14.58 6.15 4.53
CA ILE A 38 14.50 5.78 3.10
C ILE A 38 13.53 4.61 2.91
N ALA A 39 13.63 3.56 3.72
CA ALA A 39 12.71 2.42 3.67
C ALA A 39 11.27 2.84 3.97
N GLY A 40 11.07 3.72 4.96
CA GLY A 40 9.76 4.28 5.29
C GLY A 40 9.17 5.09 4.14
N LEU A 41 9.95 5.93 3.48
CA LEU A 41 9.52 6.70 2.31
C LEU A 41 9.20 5.81 1.10
N ILE A 42 10.00 4.78 0.84
CA ILE A 42 9.72 3.80 -0.23
C ILE A 42 8.43 3.04 0.07
N MET A 43 8.25 2.59 1.31
CA MET A 43 7.04 1.89 1.73
C MET A 43 5.82 2.81 1.70
N LEU A 44 5.98 4.11 1.96
CA LEU A 44 4.92 5.11 1.82
C LEU A 44 4.57 5.32 0.34
N ALA A 45 5.56 5.53 -0.52
CA ALA A 45 5.37 5.72 -1.97
C ALA A 45 4.75 4.48 -2.65
N THR A 46 5.12 3.27 -2.22
CA THR A 46 4.53 2.02 -2.71
C THR A 46 3.21 1.68 -2.01
N GLY A 47 2.99 2.12 -0.77
CA GLY A 47 1.74 1.96 -0.02
C GLY A 47 0.60 2.83 -0.56
N PHE A 48 0.91 4.00 -1.13
CA PHE A 48 -0.04 4.79 -1.93
C PHE A 48 -0.36 4.16 -3.29
N LYS A 49 0.39 3.13 -3.70
CA LYS A 49 0.08 2.35 -4.90
C LYS A 49 -0.94 1.25 -4.59
N LYS A 50 -2.08 1.63 -4.01
CA LYS A 50 -3.27 0.78 -4.00
C LYS A 50 -4.49 1.53 -4.52
N GLU A 51 -5.01 0.97 -5.61
CA GLU A 51 -6.42 0.99 -6.04
C GLU A 51 -6.92 2.18 -6.86
N GLY A 52 -6.06 2.76 -7.69
CA GLY A 52 -6.45 3.72 -8.73
C GLY A 52 -5.85 3.39 -10.09
N GLY A 53 -5.93 2.15 -10.57
CA GLY A 53 -5.82 1.91 -12.01
C GLY A 53 -6.88 2.77 -12.70
N PRO A 54 -6.60 3.40 -13.87
CA PRO A 54 -7.59 4.21 -14.56
C PRO A 54 -8.86 3.39 -14.70
N LYS A 55 -9.92 3.80 -14.00
CA LYS A 55 -11.23 3.18 -14.11
C LYS A 55 -11.60 3.30 -15.58
N SER A 56 -11.60 2.17 -16.29
CA SER A 56 -12.00 2.12 -17.69
C SER A 56 -13.29 2.92 -17.81
N PRO A 57 -13.41 3.85 -18.78
CA PRO A 57 -14.62 4.66 -18.91
C PRO A 57 -15.85 3.75 -18.94
N PRO A 58 -17.00 4.21 -18.42
CA PRO A 58 -18.22 3.41 -18.42
C PRO A 58 -18.43 2.88 -19.85
N GLN A 59 -18.49 1.55 -20.01
CA GLN A 59 -18.89 0.97 -21.28
C GLN A 59 -20.26 1.55 -21.61
N SER A 60 -20.33 2.26 -22.72
CA SER A 60 -21.58 2.76 -23.29
C SER A 60 -22.59 1.61 -23.31
N PRO A 61 -23.86 1.84 -22.95
CA PRO A 61 -24.87 0.79 -22.95
C PRO A 61 -24.87 0.12 -24.34
N THR A 62 -24.56 -1.18 -24.37
CA THR A 62 -24.62 -1.97 -25.58
C THR A 62 -26.07 -1.96 -26.06
N PRO A 63 -26.37 -1.55 -27.31
CA PRO A 63 -27.73 -1.58 -27.81
C PRO A 63 -28.26 -3.01 -27.73
N PRO A 64 -29.55 -3.20 -27.38
CA PRO A 64 -30.14 -4.53 -27.32
C PRO A 64 -29.97 -5.24 -28.68
N PRO A 65 -29.72 -6.56 -28.67
CA PRO A 65 -29.59 -7.32 -29.91
C PRO A 65 -30.88 -7.16 -30.75
N PRO A 66 -30.77 -7.08 -32.08
CA PRO A 66 -31.94 -6.96 -32.94
C PRO A 66 -32.88 -8.16 -32.73
N PRO A 67 -34.20 -7.97 -32.85
CA PRO A 67 -35.16 -9.07 -32.71
C PRO A 67 -34.79 -10.18 -33.70
N SER A 68 -34.63 -11.39 -33.16
CA SER A 68 -34.40 -12.58 -33.96
C SER A 68 -35.59 -12.76 -34.90
N PRO A 69 -35.38 -13.08 -36.19
CA PRO A 69 -36.50 -13.37 -37.09
C PRO A 69 -37.29 -14.53 -36.51
N GLU A 70 -38.52 -14.23 -36.09
CA GLU A 70 -39.51 -15.21 -35.67
C GLU A 70 -39.67 -16.21 -36.82
N ASN A 71 -39.17 -17.43 -36.60
CA ASN A 71 -39.25 -18.51 -37.58
C ASN A 71 -40.72 -18.95 -37.67
N PRO A 72 -41.42 -18.76 -38.80
CA PRO A 72 -42.76 -19.27 -38.95
C PRO A 72 -42.68 -20.74 -39.36
N GLN A 73 -42.81 -21.63 -38.38
CA GLN A 73 -43.20 -23.03 -38.59
C GLN A 73 -44.16 -23.50 -37.51
#